data_AF-B0E171-F1
#
_entry.id   AF-B0E171-F1
#
_cell.length_a   1.000
_cell.length_b   1.000
_cell.length_c   1.000
_cell.angle_alpha   90.00
_cell.angle_beta   90.00
_cell.angle_gamma   90.00
#
_symmetry.space_group_name_H-M   'P 1'
#
loop_
_entity.id
_entity.type
_entity.pdbx_description
1 polymer ?
#
loop_
_entity_poly.entity_id
_entity_poly.type
_entity_poly.pdbx_seq_one_letter_code
_entity_poly.pdbx_strand_id
1 'polypeptide(L)'
;MHDIQGALLEGKVGRLLQAIDDVSPQSPIPSTTKCNTRVILDELISEEESISRCTSPIDVDALPDEMDALPNALPMAMDGPRNQKVDPKVPPPGKRPCPGVHVEISEGKSAHSAYPFGLHDELGDPWDYSVRRGRLTLHARSCENLSTHQKQCDGCYQLASDSRLQGILDRMNKGVHENAHLVYHSIGSLVSIVRRKTEEIRTLKLRRLNDAEKLAGKTVAIDELKQWVMAVGSGKVER
;
A
#
# COMPACT_ATOMS: atom_id res chain seq x y z
N MET A 1 -4.98 30.96 40.55
CA MET A 1 -5.84 30.22 39.61
C MET A 1 -6.19 31.17 38.49
N HIS A 2 -5.65 30.95 37.29
CA HIS A 2 -5.93 31.78 36.12
C HIS A 2 -6.99 31.08 35.27
N ASP A 3 -8.19 31.67 35.23
CA ASP A 3 -9.26 31.28 34.33
C ASP A 3 -8.82 31.56 32.88
N ILE A 4 -8.65 30.50 32.10
CA ILE A 4 -8.47 30.61 30.66
C ILE A 4 -9.87 30.72 30.05
N GLN A 5 -10.22 31.92 29.59
CA GLN A 5 -11.49 32.18 28.91
C GLN A 5 -11.64 31.29 27.65
N GLY A 6 -12.53 30.29 27.73
CA GLY A 6 -12.85 29.37 26.62
C GLY A 6 -13.37 30.05 25.35
N ALA A 7 -13.84 31.29 25.43
CA ALA A 7 -14.32 32.07 24.30
C ALA A 7 -13.23 32.38 23.24
N LEU A 8 -11.94 32.22 23.56
CA LEU A 8 -10.85 32.55 22.64
C LEU A 8 -10.54 31.43 21.63
N LEU A 9 -11.05 30.22 21.84
CA LEU A 9 -10.82 29.06 20.98
C LEU A 9 -11.88 28.90 19.88
N GLU A 10 -13.16 29.19 20.15
CA GLU A 10 -14.24 29.05 19.17
C GLU A 10 -14.01 29.91 17.92
N GLY A 11 -13.54 31.15 18.09
CA GLY A 11 -13.29 32.06 16.97
C GLY A 11 -12.05 31.73 16.11
N LYS A 12 -11.16 30.84 16.59
CA LYS A 12 -9.97 30.40 15.86
C LYS A 12 -10.22 29.14 15.04
N VAL A 13 -11.00 28.20 15.58
CA VAL A 13 -11.38 26.97 14.85
C VAL A 13 -12.23 27.29 13.62
N GLY A 14 -13.18 28.22 13.73
CA GLY A 14 -13.98 28.65 12.58
C GLY A 14 -13.16 29.25 11.44
N ARG A 15 -12.12 30.05 11.77
CA ARG A 15 -11.21 30.63 10.76
C ARG A 15 -10.31 29.59 10.09
N LEU A 16 -9.91 28.55 10.83
CA LEU A 16 -9.12 27.46 10.27
C LEU A 16 -9.93 26.62 9.27
N LEU A 17 -11.19 26.30 9.59
CA LEU A 17 -12.07 25.56 8.69
C LEU A 17 -12.36 26.35 7.40
N GLN A 18 -12.62 27.65 7.51
CA GLN A 18 -12.80 28.52 6.35
C GLN A 18 -11.55 28.54 5.45
N ALA A 19 -10.35 28.65 6.03
CA ALA A 19 -9.11 28.65 5.27
C ALA A 19 -8.81 27.31 4.59
N ILE A 20 -9.27 26.19 5.15
CA ILE A 20 -9.13 24.87 4.52
C ILE A 20 -10.04 24.75 3.29
N ASP A 21 -11.27 25.27 3.37
CA ASP A 21 -12.18 25.29 2.23
C ASP A 21 -11.68 26.22 1.11
N ASP A 22 -11.11 27.38 1.46
CA ASP A 22 -10.59 28.35 0.49
C ASP A 22 -9.32 27.86 -0.24
N VAL A 23 -8.50 27.03 0.42
CA VAL A 23 -7.24 26.51 -0.15
C VAL A 23 -7.43 25.16 -0.86
N SER A 24 -8.57 24.50 -0.69
CA SER A 24 -8.84 23.21 -1.35
C SER A 24 -9.12 23.44 -2.85
N PRO A 25 -8.20 23.04 -3.76
CA PRO A 25 -8.40 23.23 -5.18
C PRO A 25 -9.58 22.39 -5.65
N GLN A 26 -10.62 23.04 -6.19
CA GLN A 26 -11.71 22.38 -6.90
C GLN A 26 -11.20 21.82 -8.22
N SER A 27 -10.47 20.71 -8.17
CA SER A 27 -10.27 19.89 -9.36
C SER A 27 -11.61 19.18 -9.66
N PRO A 28 -12.17 19.30 -10.87
CA PRO A 28 -13.38 18.58 -11.23
C PRO A 28 -13.11 17.08 -11.15
N ILE A 29 -13.75 16.42 -10.19
CA ILE A 29 -13.71 14.97 -10.01
C ILE A 29 -14.52 14.38 -11.18
N PRO A 30 -13.91 13.56 -12.07
CA PRO A 30 -14.68 12.80 -13.05
C PRO A 30 -15.62 11.84 -12.30
N SER A 31 -16.90 11.87 -12.68
CA SER A 31 -17.98 11.09 -12.09
C SER A 31 -17.69 9.59 -12.16
N THR A 32 -17.21 9.02 -11.04
CA THR A 32 -17.10 7.58 -10.87
C THR A 32 -18.49 6.99 -10.65
N THR A 33 -18.91 6.16 -11.61
CA THR A 33 -20.06 5.27 -11.57
C THR A 33 -20.11 4.50 -10.25
N LYS A 34 -21.21 4.68 -9.50
CA LYS A 34 -21.51 3.94 -8.26
C LYS A 34 -21.57 2.43 -8.53
N CYS A 35 -20.65 1.67 -7.98
CA CYS A 35 -20.84 0.23 -7.75
C CYS A 35 -21.46 0.06 -6.36
N ASN A 36 -22.76 -0.28 -6.32
CA ASN A 36 -23.45 -0.65 -5.10
C ASN A 36 -23.07 -2.08 -4.71
N THR A 37 -22.01 -2.25 -3.92
CA THR A 37 -21.79 -3.51 -3.20
C THR A 37 -22.35 -3.36 -1.79
N ARG A 38 -23.58 -3.85 -1.60
CA ARG A 38 -24.14 -4.11 -0.27
C ARG A 38 -23.30 -5.22 0.38
N VAL A 39 -22.51 -4.87 1.38
CA VAL A 39 -21.94 -5.84 2.31
C VAL A 39 -23.07 -6.27 3.24
N ILE A 40 -23.60 -7.46 3.00
CA ILE A 40 -24.44 -8.19 3.95
C ILE A 40 -23.48 -8.77 4.98
N LEU A 41 -23.61 -8.31 6.22
CA LEU A 41 -22.94 -8.89 7.38
C LEU A 41 -23.98 -9.80 8.04
N ASP A 42 -23.90 -11.11 7.77
CA ASP A 42 -24.56 -12.14 8.58
C ASP A 42 -23.48 -13.11 9.09
N GLU A 43 -23.16 -12.88 10.36
CA GLU A 43 -23.03 -13.85 11.44
C GLU A 43 -23.28 -15.32 11.10
N LEU A 44 -22.31 -16.20 11.42
CA LEU A 44 -22.49 -17.40 12.27
C LEU A 44 -21.15 -18.20 12.43
N ILE A 45 -20.57 -18.07 13.63
CA ILE A 45 -20.12 -19.11 14.59
C ILE A 45 -19.27 -20.34 14.16
N SER A 46 -18.21 -20.53 14.96
CA SER A 46 -17.44 -21.75 15.30
C SER A 46 -16.44 -22.33 14.31
N GLU A 47 -15.15 -22.18 14.63
CA GLU A 47 -14.33 -23.29 15.14
C GLU A 47 -13.15 -22.72 15.95
N GLU A 48 -13.05 -23.15 17.21
CA GLU A 48 -11.99 -22.78 18.15
C GLU A 48 -10.71 -23.56 17.83
N GLU A 49 -9.85 -23.00 16.97
CA GLU A 49 -8.42 -23.32 17.00
C GLU A 49 -7.70 -22.32 17.90
N SER A 50 -7.08 -22.86 18.94
CA SER A 50 -6.29 -22.15 19.95
C SER A 50 -4.97 -21.64 19.35
N ILE A 51 -5.07 -20.59 18.54
CA ILE A 51 -3.92 -19.79 18.15
C ILE A 51 -3.50 -19.01 19.40
N SER A 52 -2.40 -19.45 20.00
CA SER A 52 -1.68 -18.74 21.06
C SER A 52 -1.25 -17.37 20.53
N ARG A 53 -2.14 -16.39 20.68
CA ARG A 53 -1.89 -14.98 20.37
C ARG A 53 -0.95 -14.45 21.43
N CYS A 54 0.34 -14.40 21.13
CA CYS A 54 1.29 -13.55 21.83
C CYS A 54 0.89 -12.08 21.60
N THR A 55 -0.04 -11.58 22.41
CA THR A 55 -0.33 -10.15 22.56
C THR A 55 0.61 -9.57 23.59
N SER A 56 1.91 -9.54 23.29
CA SER A 56 2.79 -8.57 23.96
C SER A 56 2.62 -7.24 23.21
N PRO A 57 2.11 -6.17 23.86
CA PRO A 57 2.07 -4.86 23.25
C PRO A 57 3.48 -4.46 22.83
N ILE A 58 3.64 -4.09 21.56
CA ILE A 58 4.89 -3.52 21.06
C ILE A 58 4.96 -2.11 21.63
N ASP A 59 5.82 -1.92 22.62
CA ASP A 59 6.14 -0.62 23.19
C ASP A 59 6.95 0.18 22.15
N VAL A 60 6.26 1.11 21.49
CA VAL A 60 6.84 1.95 20.42
C VAL A 60 7.68 3.10 21.00
N ASP A 61 7.58 3.34 22.32
CA ASP A 61 8.26 4.41 23.04
C ASP A 61 9.46 3.88 23.85
N ALA A 62 9.72 2.58 23.86
CA ALA A 62 10.96 1.98 24.33
C ALA A 62 12.11 2.33 23.36
N LEU A 63 12.56 3.58 23.39
CA LEU A 63 13.84 3.98 22.84
C LEU A 63 14.93 3.24 23.63
N PRO A 64 15.74 2.38 23.01
CA PRO A 64 16.88 1.78 23.68
C PRO A 64 17.87 2.89 24.03
N ASP A 65 18.02 3.15 25.33
CA ASP A 65 18.88 4.19 25.91
C ASP A 65 20.37 3.77 25.91
N GLU A 66 20.79 2.97 24.93
CA GLU A 66 22.18 2.54 24.78
C GLU A 66 22.70 2.90 23.38
N MET A 67 23.00 4.18 23.20
CA MET A 67 23.93 4.66 22.18
C MET A 67 25.36 4.68 22.74
N ASP A 68 25.84 3.56 23.27
CA ASP A 68 27.25 3.41 23.61
C ASP A 68 27.99 2.63 22.52
N ALA A 69 28.88 3.35 21.83
CA ALA A 69 29.99 2.88 21.02
C ALA A 69 29.67 1.79 19.97
N LEU A 70 29.11 2.22 18.84
CA LEU A 70 29.19 1.50 17.56
C LEU A 70 30.68 1.21 17.26
N PRO A 71 31.12 -0.06 17.26
CA PRO A 71 32.46 -0.41 16.83
C PRO A 71 32.56 -0.12 15.33
N ASN A 72 33.56 0.69 14.96
CA ASN A 72 34.13 0.88 13.63
C ASN A 72 33.33 0.28 12.47
N ALA A 73 32.75 1.18 11.67
CA ALA A 73 32.30 0.97 10.31
C ALA A 73 32.97 -0.26 9.64
N LEU A 74 32.24 -1.38 9.62
CA LEU A 74 32.55 -2.46 8.70
C LEU A 74 32.42 -1.84 7.30
N PRO A 75 33.50 -1.81 6.49
CA PRO A 75 33.38 -1.35 5.13
C PRO A 75 32.39 -2.30 4.45
N MET A 76 31.20 -1.81 4.13
CA MET A 76 30.34 -2.42 3.12
C MET A 76 31.07 -2.24 1.79
N ALA A 77 32.13 -3.04 1.59
CA ALA A 77 32.62 -3.37 0.28
C ALA A 77 31.48 -4.16 -0.37
N MET A 78 30.52 -3.41 -0.93
CA MET A 78 29.76 -3.88 -2.06
C MET A 78 30.82 -4.20 -3.10
N ASP A 79 31.26 -5.47 -3.13
CA ASP A 79 31.81 -6.09 -4.33
C ASP A 79 30.68 -6.04 -5.36
N GLY A 80 30.43 -4.83 -5.87
CA GLY A 80 29.46 -4.57 -6.90
C GLY A 80 29.80 -5.51 -8.03
N PRO A 81 28.81 -6.20 -8.62
CA PRO A 81 29.05 -7.21 -9.64
C PRO A 81 30.03 -6.62 -10.64
N ARG A 82 31.24 -7.17 -10.63
CA ARG A 82 32.36 -6.72 -11.44
C ARG A 82 31.79 -6.62 -12.84
N ASN A 83 31.68 -5.40 -13.37
CA ASN A 83 31.18 -5.12 -14.71
C ASN A 83 32.09 -5.88 -15.68
N GLN A 84 31.81 -7.17 -15.87
CA GLN A 84 32.35 -7.94 -16.96
C GLN A 84 31.82 -7.19 -18.17
N LYS A 85 32.74 -6.55 -18.89
CA LYS A 85 32.46 -6.07 -20.23
C LYS A 85 32.08 -7.31 -21.02
N VAL A 86 30.78 -7.62 -21.03
CA VAL A 86 30.21 -8.59 -21.93
C VAL A 86 30.33 -7.90 -23.27
N ASP A 87 31.40 -8.22 -23.99
CA ASP A 87 31.58 -7.72 -25.35
C ASP A 87 30.30 -8.04 -26.11
N PRO A 88 29.62 -7.04 -26.69
CA PRO A 88 28.34 -7.25 -27.34
C PRO A 88 28.57 -8.23 -28.48
N LYS A 89 28.12 -9.48 -28.28
CA LYS A 89 28.25 -10.55 -29.25
C LYS A 89 27.48 -10.14 -30.49
N VAL A 90 28.21 -9.64 -31.49
CA VAL A 90 27.63 -9.21 -32.76
C VAL A 90 26.82 -10.39 -33.32
N PRO A 91 25.52 -10.24 -33.58
CA PRO A 91 24.70 -11.33 -34.09
C PRO A 91 25.32 -11.87 -35.38
N PRO A 92 25.29 -13.19 -35.62
CA PRO A 92 25.69 -13.75 -36.90
C PRO A 92 24.90 -13.07 -38.04
N PRO A 93 25.55 -12.75 -39.16
CA PRO A 93 24.88 -12.14 -40.30
C PRO A 93 23.70 -13.03 -40.75
N GLY A 94 22.52 -12.42 -40.92
CA GLY A 94 21.30 -13.11 -41.37
C GLY A 94 20.33 -13.53 -40.26
N LYS A 95 20.65 -13.34 -38.98
CA LYS A 95 19.71 -13.57 -37.87
C LYS A 95 19.20 -12.23 -37.31
N ARG A 96 17.89 -12.13 -37.08
CA ARG A 96 17.26 -10.96 -36.44
C ARG A 96 16.93 -11.28 -34.98
N PRO A 97 17.01 -10.31 -34.05
CA PRO A 97 16.57 -10.54 -32.68
C PRO A 97 15.08 -10.90 -32.65
N CYS A 98 14.70 -11.86 -31.82
CA CYS A 98 13.29 -12.19 -31.60
C CYS A 98 12.56 -10.98 -30.98
N PRO A 99 11.36 -10.62 -31.45
CA PRO A 99 10.61 -9.50 -30.88
C PRO A 99 10.02 -9.81 -29.49
N GLY A 100 10.04 -11.07 -29.03
CA GLY A 100 9.48 -11.48 -27.75
C GLY A 100 7.94 -11.51 -27.73
N VAL A 101 7.37 -11.58 -26.53
CA VAL A 101 5.94 -11.49 -26.25
C VAL A 101 5.64 -10.09 -25.70
N HIS A 102 4.81 -9.32 -26.39
CA HIS A 102 4.43 -7.99 -25.94
C HIS A 102 3.34 -8.07 -24.87
N VAL A 103 3.56 -7.37 -23.76
CA VAL A 103 2.57 -7.23 -22.69
C VAL A 103 1.85 -5.90 -22.86
N GLU A 104 0.54 -5.95 -22.98
CA GLU A 104 -0.31 -4.76 -23.01
C GLU A 104 -0.39 -4.15 -21.61
N ILE A 105 -0.09 -2.85 -21.51
CA ILE A 105 -0.14 -2.10 -20.26
C ILE A 105 -1.31 -1.14 -20.36
N SER A 106 -2.21 -1.17 -19.37
CA SER A 106 -3.36 -0.26 -19.32
C SER A 106 -2.92 1.20 -19.36
N GLU A 107 -3.73 2.04 -19.99
CA GLU A 107 -3.46 3.48 -20.09
C GLU A 107 -3.21 4.13 -18.72
N GLY A 108 -2.27 5.07 -18.68
CA GLY A 108 -1.89 5.78 -17.46
C GLY A 108 -0.98 5.00 -16.51
N LYS A 109 -0.66 3.73 -16.80
CA LYS A 109 0.31 2.94 -16.02
C LYS A 109 1.62 2.75 -16.78
N SER A 110 2.73 2.70 -16.04
CA SER A 110 4.03 2.28 -16.59
C SER A 110 4.20 0.77 -16.48
N ALA A 111 5.03 0.18 -17.35
CA ALA A 111 5.43 -1.23 -17.25
C ALA A 111 5.95 -1.59 -15.84
N HIS A 112 6.77 -0.71 -15.25
CA HIS A 112 7.36 -0.89 -13.92
C HIS A 112 6.32 -0.90 -12.79
N SER A 113 5.26 -0.11 -12.94
CA SER A 113 4.18 -0.04 -11.96
C SER A 113 3.11 -1.11 -12.16
N ALA A 114 2.96 -1.67 -13.36
CA ALA A 114 1.85 -2.56 -13.70
C ALA A 114 2.23 -4.05 -13.64
N TYR A 115 3.47 -4.39 -13.97
CA TYR A 115 3.92 -5.78 -13.98
C TYR A 115 4.42 -6.23 -12.60
N PRO A 116 4.05 -7.43 -12.13
CA PRO A 116 4.47 -7.96 -10.84
C PRO A 116 5.88 -8.56 -10.89
N PHE A 117 6.91 -7.71 -10.82
CA PHE A 117 8.32 -8.15 -10.92
C PHE A 117 8.74 -9.12 -9.80
N GLY A 118 8.11 -9.07 -8.63
CA GLY A 118 8.42 -9.97 -7.51
C GLY A 118 8.20 -11.46 -7.81
N LEU A 119 7.45 -11.79 -8.87
CA LEU A 119 7.29 -13.18 -9.31
C LEU A 119 8.60 -13.82 -9.78
N HIS A 120 9.51 -13.01 -10.33
CA HIS A 120 10.78 -13.49 -10.84
C HIS A 120 11.69 -14.03 -9.72
N ASP A 121 11.60 -13.43 -8.53
CA ASP A 121 12.41 -13.79 -7.38
C ASP A 121 11.90 -15.06 -6.70
N GLU A 122 10.57 -15.19 -6.52
CA GLU A 122 9.99 -16.34 -5.78
C GLU A 122 9.75 -17.56 -6.65
N LEU A 123 9.25 -17.38 -7.87
CA LEU A 123 8.80 -18.51 -8.70
C LEU A 123 9.83 -18.97 -9.72
N GLY A 124 10.97 -18.27 -9.81
CA GLY A 124 12.03 -18.56 -10.76
C GLY A 124 11.51 -18.64 -12.19
N ASP A 125 10.88 -17.56 -12.66
CA ASP A 125 10.11 -17.59 -13.91
C ASP A 125 10.94 -18.02 -15.13
N PRO A 126 10.35 -18.79 -16.06
CA PRO A 126 11.07 -19.34 -17.22
C PRO A 126 11.31 -18.32 -18.34
N TRP A 127 11.09 -17.02 -18.09
CA TRP A 127 11.27 -15.94 -19.06
C TRP A 127 12.00 -14.75 -18.44
N ASP A 128 12.78 -14.07 -19.28
CA ASP A 128 13.36 -12.76 -19.01
C ASP A 128 12.41 -11.65 -19.46
N TYR A 129 12.62 -10.43 -18.98
CA TYR A 129 11.85 -9.26 -19.38
C TYR A 129 12.75 -8.12 -19.86
N SER A 130 12.20 -7.26 -20.71
CA SER A 130 12.82 -5.99 -21.08
C SER A 130 11.77 -4.89 -21.19
N VAL A 131 12.15 -3.69 -20.77
CA VAL A 131 11.31 -2.49 -20.92
C VAL A 131 12.02 -1.52 -21.84
N ARG A 132 11.41 -1.21 -22.99
CA ARG A 132 11.96 -0.26 -23.97
C ARG A 132 10.88 0.71 -24.40
N ARG A 133 11.13 2.01 -24.28
CA ARG A 133 10.18 3.08 -24.64
C ARG A 133 8.80 2.88 -24.00
N GLY A 134 8.78 2.48 -22.73
CA GLY A 134 7.56 2.21 -21.98
C GLY A 134 6.83 0.90 -22.32
N ARG A 135 7.31 0.13 -23.31
CA ARG A 135 6.73 -1.17 -23.67
C ARG A 135 7.44 -2.31 -22.95
N LEU A 136 6.66 -3.16 -22.29
CA LEU A 136 7.15 -4.38 -21.66
C LEU A 136 7.14 -5.52 -22.68
N THR A 137 8.26 -6.22 -22.79
CA THR A 137 8.41 -7.38 -23.65
C THR A 137 9.04 -8.51 -22.86
N LEU A 138 8.43 -9.69 -22.92
CA LEU A 138 8.91 -10.91 -22.27
C LEU A 138 9.61 -11.80 -23.30
N HIS A 139 10.68 -12.47 -22.90
CA HIS A 139 11.44 -13.39 -23.73
C HIS A 139 11.60 -14.70 -22.98
N ALA A 140 11.23 -15.82 -23.60
CA ALA A 140 11.54 -17.12 -23.01
C ALA A 140 13.06 -17.24 -22.77
N ARG A 141 13.52 -17.95 -21.74
CA ARG A 141 14.97 -18.18 -21.55
C ARG A 141 15.58 -18.99 -22.70
N SER A 142 14.78 -19.81 -23.36
CA SER A 142 15.11 -20.50 -24.60
C SER A 142 14.93 -19.63 -25.86
N CYS A 143 14.80 -18.30 -25.71
CA CYS A 143 14.60 -17.40 -26.83
C CYS A 143 15.85 -17.35 -27.72
N GLU A 144 15.70 -17.83 -28.94
CA GLU A 144 16.73 -17.75 -29.97
C GLU A 144 16.48 -16.59 -30.95
N ASN A 145 17.53 -16.21 -31.66
CA ASN A 145 17.41 -15.25 -32.77
C ASN A 145 16.64 -15.88 -33.93
N LEU A 146 15.82 -15.08 -34.59
CA LEU A 146 14.96 -15.48 -35.69
C LEU A 146 15.70 -15.63 -37.01
N SER A 147 15.28 -16.64 -37.77
CA SER A 147 15.47 -16.71 -39.22
C SER A 147 14.57 -15.68 -39.92
N THR A 148 14.99 -15.16 -41.09
CA THR A 148 14.38 -14.01 -41.78
C THR A 148 12.86 -14.06 -42.00
N HIS A 149 12.24 -15.25 -42.00
CA HIS A 149 10.82 -15.46 -42.31
C HIS A 149 9.91 -15.70 -41.10
N GLN A 150 10.47 -15.95 -39.91
CA GLN A 150 9.67 -16.20 -38.72
C GLN A 150 9.32 -14.89 -38.00
N LYS A 151 8.08 -14.78 -37.50
CA LYS A 151 7.64 -13.62 -36.72
C LYS A 151 8.12 -13.68 -35.27
N GLN A 152 8.25 -14.88 -34.71
CA GLN A 152 8.59 -15.13 -33.31
C GLN A 152 9.26 -16.51 -33.21
N CYS A 153 10.20 -16.69 -32.26
CA CYS A 153 10.84 -17.99 -32.05
C CYS A 153 9.92 -18.95 -31.29
N ASP A 154 10.15 -20.26 -31.44
CA ASP A 154 9.29 -21.29 -30.84
C ASP A 154 9.18 -21.16 -29.31
N GLY A 155 10.29 -20.81 -28.63
CA GLY A 155 10.28 -20.57 -27.18
C GLY A 155 9.36 -19.41 -26.77
N CYS A 156 9.41 -18.29 -27.49
CA CYS A 156 8.52 -17.15 -27.21
C CYS A 156 7.07 -17.42 -27.66
N TYR A 157 6.87 -18.25 -28.68
CA TYR A 157 5.53 -18.68 -29.10
C TYR A 157 4.87 -19.59 -28.04
N GLN A 158 5.62 -20.55 -27.49
CA GLN A 158 5.16 -21.38 -26.37
C GLN A 158 4.91 -20.54 -25.12
N LEU A 159 5.80 -19.58 -24.82
CA LEU A 159 5.61 -18.64 -23.71
C LEU A 159 4.30 -17.87 -23.83
N ALA A 160 3.91 -17.42 -25.03
CA ALA A 160 2.65 -16.72 -25.23
C ALA A 160 1.43 -17.60 -24.88
N SER A 161 1.57 -18.93 -24.96
CA SER A 161 0.52 -19.90 -24.62
C SER A 161 0.67 -20.48 -23.20
N ASP A 162 1.67 -20.04 -22.44
CA ASP A 162 1.93 -20.56 -21.10
C ASP A 162 0.83 -20.15 -20.11
N SER A 163 0.27 -21.14 -19.41
CA SER A 163 -0.85 -20.93 -18.48
C SER A 163 -0.50 -20.03 -17.30
N ARG A 164 0.76 -20.03 -16.82
CA ARG A 164 1.19 -19.16 -15.71
C ARG A 164 1.25 -17.73 -16.18
N LEU A 165 1.87 -17.47 -17.34
CA LEU A 165 1.91 -16.13 -17.92
C LEU A 165 0.49 -15.61 -18.17
N GLN A 166 -0.38 -16.42 -18.76
CA GLN A 166 -1.78 -16.04 -18.98
C GLN A 166 -2.50 -15.68 -17.67
N GLY A 167 -2.29 -16.44 -16.59
CA GLY A 167 -2.84 -16.10 -15.27
C GLY A 167 -2.31 -14.79 -14.70
N ILE A 168 -1.03 -14.46 -14.94
CA ILE A 168 -0.43 -13.18 -14.54
C ILE A 168 -1.06 -12.03 -15.32
N LEU A 169 -1.16 -12.18 -16.65
CA LEU A 169 -1.76 -11.16 -17.52
C LEU A 169 -3.23 -10.93 -17.20
N ASP A 170 -3.98 -12.00 -16.91
CA ASP A 170 -5.38 -11.91 -16.51
C ASP A 170 -5.53 -11.12 -15.20
N ARG A 171 -4.67 -11.37 -14.20
CA ARG A 171 -4.64 -10.62 -12.94
C ARG A 171 -4.20 -9.17 -13.12
N MET A 172 -3.27 -8.89 -14.02
CA MET A 172 -2.90 -7.52 -14.35
C MET A 172 -4.08 -6.74 -14.91
N ASN A 173 -4.91 -7.39 -15.73
CA ASN A 173 -6.08 -6.77 -16.37
C ASN A 173 -7.28 -6.65 -15.42
N LYS A 174 -7.61 -7.72 -14.69
CA LYS A 174 -8.78 -7.77 -13.80
C LYS A 174 -8.53 -7.19 -12.41
N GLY A 175 -7.26 -7.04 -12.03
CA GLY A 175 -6.85 -6.71 -10.69
C GLY A 175 -6.52 -7.95 -9.86
N VAL A 176 -5.77 -7.73 -8.79
CA VAL A 176 -5.33 -8.75 -7.83
C VAL A 176 -6.12 -8.56 -6.56
N HIS A 177 -6.64 -9.66 -6.00
CA HIS A 177 -7.36 -9.62 -4.74
C HIS A 177 -6.45 -9.13 -3.60
N GLU A 178 -6.97 -8.36 -2.65
CA GLU A 178 -6.16 -7.76 -1.57
C GLU A 178 -5.45 -8.80 -0.71
N ASN A 179 -6.08 -9.97 -0.51
CA ASN A 179 -5.53 -11.09 0.27
C ASN A 179 -4.65 -12.04 -0.57
N ALA A 180 -4.40 -11.76 -1.85
CA ALA A 180 -3.48 -12.59 -2.64
C ALA A 180 -2.03 -12.38 -2.19
N HIS A 181 -1.18 -13.38 -2.45
CA HIS A 181 0.25 -13.31 -2.13
C HIS A 181 0.90 -12.04 -2.71
N LEU A 182 1.76 -11.38 -1.93
CA LEU A 182 2.31 -10.07 -2.26
C LEU A 182 3.07 -10.03 -3.59
N VAL A 183 3.68 -11.16 -4.00
CA VAL A 183 4.38 -11.27 -5.28
C VAL A 183 3.50 -11.09 -6.51
N TYR A 184 2.20 -11.35 -6.41
CA TYR A 184 1.29 -11.11 -7.53
C TYR A 184 0.90 -9.65 -7.64
N HIS A 185 1.18 -8.82 -6.63
CA HIS A 185 0.88 -7.41 -6.68
C HIS A 185 1.99 -6.65 -7.40
N SER A 186 1.58 -5.88 -8.40
CA SER A 186 2.46 -4.89 -9.01
C SER A 186 2.86 -3.80 -7.99
N ILE A 187 3.98 -3.13 -8.23
CA ILE A 187 4.42 -2.00 -7.38
C ILE A 187 3.32 -0.93 -7.28
N GLY A 188 2.63 -0.64 -8.39
CA GLY A 188 1.52 0.31 -8.41
C GLY A 188 0.34 -0.14 -7.54
N SER A 189 0.03 -1.45 -7.56
CA SER A 189 -1.00 -2.04 -6.69
C SER A 189 -0.61 -1.93 -5.22
N LEU A 190 0.64 -2.27 -4.86
CA LEU A 190 1.14 -2.18 -3.49
C LEU A 190 1.08 -0.75 -2.95
N VAL A 191 1.52 0.24 -3.73
CA VAL A 191 1.42 1.66 -3.35
C VAL A 191 -0.04 2.07 -3.11
N SER A 192 -0.96 1.60 -3.95
CA SER A 192 -2.39 1.89 -3.79
C SER A 192 -2.96 1.27 -2.49
N ILE A 193 -2.59 0.03 -2.17
CA ILE A 193 -2.97 -0.65 -0.93
C ILE A 193 -2.44 0.12 0.28
N VAL A 194 -1.15 0.48 0.28
CA VAL A 194 -0.52 1.23 1.38
C VAL A 194 -1.21 2.58 1.60
N ARG A 195 -1.50 3.34 0.53
CA ARG A 195 -2.22 4.62 0.64
C ARG A 195 -3.60 4.45 1.25
N ARG A 196 -4.38 3.50 0.76
CA ARG A 196 -5.72 3.22 1.29
C ARG A 196 -5.67 2.82 2.77
N LYS A 197 -4.76 1.91 3.15
CA LYS A 197 -4.60 1.48 4.54
C LYS A 197 -4.15 2.62 5.45
N THR A 198 -3.30 3.51 4.96
CA THR A 198 -2.90 4.73 5.69
C THR A 198 -4.11 5.63 5.97
N GLU A 199 -5.00 5.80 5.00
CA GLU A 199 -6.21 6.60 5.17
C GLU A 199 -7.22 5.95 6.14
N GLU A 200 -7.39 4.63 6.07
CA GLU A 200 -8.19 3.88 7.04
C GLU A 200 -7.67 4.07 8.47
N ILE A 201 -6.35 3.96 8.67
CA ILE A 201 -5.71 4.18 9.97
C ILE A 201 -5.94 5.63 10.45
N ARG A 202 -5.77 6.61 9.57
CA ARG A 202 -6.01 8.03 9.89
C ARG A 202 -7.45 8.26 10.34
N THR A 203 -8.41 7.71 9.61
CA THR A 203 -9.85 7.79 9.93
C THR A 203 -10.15 7.16 11.30
N LEU A 204 -9.59 5.99 11.58
CA LEU A 204 -9.77 5.30 12.87
C LEU A 204 -9.15 6.09 14.04
N LYS A 205 -7.98 6.70 13.83
CA LYS A 205 -7.34 7.57 14.84
C LYS A 205 -8.20 8.78 15.17
N LEU A 206 -8.74 9.46 14.17
CA LEU A 206 -9.65 10.60 14.36
C LEU A 206 -10.92 10.20 15.10
N ARG A 207 -11.52 9.04 14.75
CA ARG A 207 -12.68 8.51 15.47
C ARG A 207 -12.38 8.27 16.95
N ARG A 208 -11.26 7.61 17.26
CA ARG A 208 -10.85 7.33 18.65
C ARG A 208 -10.63 8.61 19.44
N LEU A 209 -10.04 9.64 18.83
CA LEU A 209 -9.84 10.94 19.47
C LEU A 209 -11.18 11.60 19.82
N ASN A 210 -12.12 11.64 18.86
CA ASN A 210 -13.45 12.19 19.11
C ASN A 210 -14.22 11.42 20.18
N ASP A 211 -14.10 10.09 20.20
CA ASP A 211 -14.75 9.26 21.22
C ASP A 211 -14.14 9.50 22.61
N ALA A 212 -12.81 9.66 22.70
CA ALA A 212 -12.13 10.01 23.94
C ALA A 212 -12.56 11.39 24.47
N GLU A 213 -12.65 12.41 23.60
CA GLU A 213 -13.14 13.75 23.97
C GLU A 213 -14.60 13.71 24.46
N LYS A 214 -15.47 12.96 23.79
CA LYS A 214 -16.86 12.76 24.22
C LYS A 214 -16.95 12.10 25.59
N LEU A 215 -16.12 11.08 25.85
CA LEU A 215 -16.07 10.40 27.14
C LEU A 215 -15.53 11.31 28.25
N ALA A 216 -14.51 12.12 27.96
CA ALA A 216 -14.00 13.12 28.89
C ALA A 216 -15.08 14.13 29.26
N GLY A 217 -15.80 14.68 28.27
CA GLY A 217 -16.91 15.61 28.52
C GLY A 217 -18.03 15.00 29.37
N LYS A 218 -18.41 13.74 29.12
CA LYS A 218 -19.39 13.02 29.95
C LYS A 218 -18.91 12.80 31.39
N THR A 219 -17.62 12.53 31.58
CA THR A 219 -17.02 12.31 32.91
C THR A 219 -17.11 13.59 33.73
N VAL A 220 -16.76 14.74 33.14
CA VAL A 220 -16.89 16.05 33.79
C VAL A 220 -18.34 16.33 34.19
N ALA A 221 -19.30 16.13 33.28
CA ALA A 221 -20.72 16.34 33.57
C ALA A 221 -21.24 15.43 34.70
N ILE A 222 -20.79 14.17 34.76
CA ILE A 222 -21.12 13.25 35.85
C ILE A 222 -20.54 13.75 37.18
N ASP A 223 -19.31 14.25 37.18
CA ASP A 223 -18.68 14.74 38.41
C ASP A 223 -19.31 16.05 38.91
N GLU A 224 -19.69 16.95 38.02
CA GLU A 224 -20.50 18.14 38.35
C GLU A 224 -21.85 17.74 38.98
N LEU A 225 -22.55 16.77 38.40
CA LEU A 225 -23.80 16.25 38.94
C LEU A 225 -23.61 15.66 40.35
N LYS A 226 -22.54 14.87 40.56
CA LYS A 226 -22.22 14.33 41.89
C LYS A 226 -21.98 15.46 42.90
N GLN A 227 -21.21 16.48 42.53
CA GLN A 227 -20.95 17.63 43.41
C GLN A 227 -22.24 18.37 43.76
N TRP A 228 -23.12 18.58 42.79
CA TRP A 228 -24.42 19.21 43.01
C TRP A 228 -25.30 18.39 43.96
N VAL A 229 -25.43 17.07 43.74
CA VAL A 229 -26.20 16.17 44.62
C VAL A 229 -25.64 16.19 46.05
N MET A 230 -24.30 16.18 46.21
CA MET A 230 -23.65 16.28 47.51
C MET A 230 -23.94 17.62 48.21
N ALA A 231 -23.92 18.74 47.48
CA ALA A 231 -24.26 20.05 48.01
C ALA A 231 -25.71 20.10 48.52
N VAL A 232 -26.66 19.58 47.73
CA VAL A 232 -28.08 19.47 48.10
C VAL A 232 -28.26 18.59 49.35
N GLY A 233 -27.63 17.41 49.38
CA GLY A 233 -27.72 16.49 50.51
C GLY A 233 -27.12 17.03 51.81
N SER A 234 -26.14 17.93 51.71
CA SER A 234 -25.51 18.55 52.88
C SER A 234 -26.32 19.70 53.52
N GLY A 235 -27.47 20.07 52.94
CA GLY A 235 -28.28 21.19 53.43
C GLY A 235 -27.64 22.57 53.21
N LYS A 236 -26.56 22.66 52.45
CA LYS A 236 -25.88 23.92 52.10
C LYS A 236 -26.50 24.67 50.93
N VAL A 237 -27.70 24.28 50.51
CA VAL A 237 -28.44 24.96 49.46
C VAL A 237 -29.54 25.77 50.14
N GLU A 238 -29.40 27.10 50.15
CA GLU A 238 -30.48 28.01 50.56
C GLU A 238 -31.71 27.73 49.67
N ARG A 239 -32.85 27.52 50.32
CA ARG A 239 -34.14 27.28 49.66
C ARG A 239 -34.86 28.59 49.38
#